data_AF-A0A2E4C4E0-F1
#
_entry.id   AF-A0A2E4C4E0-F1
#
_cell.length_a   1.000
_cell.length_b   1.000
_cell.length_c   1.000
_cell.angle_alpha   90.00
_cell.angle_beta   90.00
_cell.angle_gamma   90.00
#
_symmetry.space_group_name_H-M   'P 1'
#
loop_
_entity.id
_entity.type
_entity.pdbx_description
1 polymer ?
#
loop_
_entity_poly.entity_id
_entity_poly.type
_entity_poly.pdbx_seq_one_letter_code
_entity_poly.pdbx_strand_id
1 'polypeptide(L)'
;MDMRQEKDTMGHINVPKNVYYGAQTARSLINFNIGNDLMPRSIIRAFGILKQSAAEANITLGELDPKIGKLIIEACDEVISGELDNHFPLKIWQTGSGTQTNMNANEVIANRAIEISGGVLGSKSPVHPNDHVNRAQSSNDTFPTAMHLAAVEEIYHKLLPSVRNLRLQLAKKVEEFQGIVKIGRTHLMDAVPLTLSQEFGGYVAMLDSDISRIEFSLTDLFELALGGTAVGTGLNSHRDFPDTVAKIMAEKTGLPFESAENKFAQLAAHDALVATSGTLNTLATSLMKIANDIRWLSSGPRCGIGELSLPANEPGSSIMPGKVNPTQAEALTMVCCQVMGNNAAISIGGSQGNFELNVFKPMIIHNILQSITLLSDSCKSFADNCVIGITANKEKINHHLENSLMLVTALNSHIGYDNAAKIAKNAHDNNLTLRQSAIELKMLTNDEFNSLVIPKDMTGHK
;
A
#
# COMPACT_ATOMS: atom_id res chain seq x y z
N MET A 1 19.07 -36.68 1.55
CA MET A 1 19.49 -35.54 0.71
C MET A 1 21.00 -35.51 0.71
N ASP A 2 21.61 -35.36 -0.46
CA ASP A 2 23.05 -35.17 -0.56
C ASP A 2 23.44 -33.81 0.04
N MET A 3 24.45 -33.80 0.89
CA MET A 3 24.95 -32.60 1.58
C MET A 3 26.36 -32.24 1.09
N ARG A 4 26.70 -30.95 1.12
CA ARG A 4 28.07 -30.43 1.03
C ARG A 4 28.48 -29.81 2.36
N GLN A 5 29.77 -29.81 2.63
CA GLN A 5 30.31 -29.18 3.83
C GLN A 5 30.70 -27.73 3.49
N GLU A 6 30.14 -26.78 4.21
CA GLU A 6 30.51 -25.37 4.16
C GLU A 6 31.23 -24.99 5.45
N LYS A 7 31.92 -23.84 5.44
CA LYS A 7 32.64 -23.32 6.60
C LYS A 7 32.47 -21.81 6.73
N ASP A 8 32.21 -21.36 7.94
CA ASP A 8 32.34 -19.96 8.36
C ASP A 8 33.31 -19.87 9.55
N THR A 9 33.37 -18.70 10.20
CA THR A 9 34.23 -18.48 11.37
C THR A 9 33.85 -19.32 12.59
N MET A 10 32.62 -19.87 12.64
CA MET A 10 32.14 -20.75 13.71
C MET A 10 32.37 -22.24 13.39
N GLY A 11 33.04 -22.56 12.29
CA GLY A 11 33.40 -23.93 11.90
C GLY A 11 32.54 -24.48 10.76
N HIS A 12 32.47 -25.81 10.68
CA HIS A 12 31.80 -26.51 9.57
C HIS A 12 30.30 -26.70 9.81
N ILE A 13 29.53 -26.70 8.73
CA ILE A 13 28.10 -27.04 8.72
C ILE A 13 27.72 -27.74 7.41
N ASN A 14 26.74 -28.64 7.48
CA ASN A 14 26.22 -29.34 6.30
C ASN A 14 25.12 -28.50 5.63
N VAL A 15 25.21 -28.36 4.32
CA VAL A 15 24.24 -27.64 3.47
C VAL A 15 23.78 -28.57 2.35
N PRO A 16 22.50 -28.60 1.93
CA PRO A 16 22.06 -29.40 0.80
C PRO A 16 22.87 -29.10 -0.48
N LYS A 17 23.16 -30.09 -1.33
CA LYS A 17 23.92 -29.85 -2.57
C LYS A 17 23.14 -29.03 -3.61
N ASN A 18 21.82 -29.05 -3.58
CA ASN A 18 20.93 -28.43 -4.57
C ASN A 18 20.52 -26.99 -4.24
N VAL A 19 21.24 -26.31 -3.33
CA VAL A 19 20.94 -24.92 -2.95
C VAL A 19 22.20 -24.06 -3.01
N TYR A 20 22.08 -22.79 -3.39
CA TYR A 20 23.22 -21.88 -3.48
C TYR A 20 23.56 -21.15 -2.18
N TYR A 21 22.68 -21.11 -1.18
CA TYR A 21 23.02 -20.49 0.10
C TYR A 21 24.10 -21.28 0.84
N GLY A 22 24.87 -20.64 1.73
CA GLY A 22 26.05 -21.21 2.38
C GLY A 22 25.91 -21.46 3.87
N ALA A 23 27.05 -21.42 4.58
CA ALA A 23 27.12 -21.75 6.01
C ALA A 23 26.28 -20.81 6.88
N GLN A 24 26.34 -19.50 6.64
CA GLN A 24 25.68 -18.52 7.50
C GLN A 24 24.15 -18.59 7.36
N THR A 25 23.66 -18.79 6.14
CA THR A 25 22.23 -19.02 5.90
C THR A 25 21.76 -20.31 6.56
N ALA A 26 22.52 -21.41 6.44
CA ALA A 26 22.19 -22.67 7.08
C ALA A 26 22.14 -22.57 8.62
N ARG A 27 23.06 -21.81 9.23
CA ARG A 27 23.01 -21.53 10.67
C ARG A 27 21.81 -20.67 11.06
N SER A 28 21.49 -19.64 10.27
CA SER A 28 20.33 -18.79 10.52
C SER A 28 19.04 -19.60 10.52
N LEU A 29 18.86 -20.52 9.55
CA LEU A 29 17.69 -21.42 9.50
C LEU A 29 17.50 -22.27 10.77
N ILE A 30 18.60 -22.75 11.35
CA ILE A 30 18.56 -23.54 12.60
C ILE A 30 18.19 -22.64 13.79
N ASN A 31 18.81 -21.45 13.86
CA ASN A 31 18.73 -20.59 15.04
C ASN A 31 17.47 -19.70 15.09
N PHE A 32 16.87 -19.38 13.94
CA PHE A 32 15.77 -18.44 13.81
C PHE A 32 14.52 -19.10 13.19
N ASN A 33 14.12 -20.24 13.78
CA ASN A 33 12.94 -20.98 13.35
C ASN A 33 11.64 -20.44 13.99
N ILE A 34 11.30 -19.18 13.72
CA ILE A 34 10.17 -18.48 14.33
C ILE A 34 9.15 -18.11 13.23
N GLY A 35 7.88 -18.48 13.41
CA GLY A 35 6.80 -18.14 12.46
C GLY A 35 6.97 -18.78 11.07
N ASN A 36 6.15 -18.35 10.10
CA ASN A 36 6.18 -18.81 8.71
C ASN A 36 6.50 -17.69 7.70
N ASP A 37 6.67 -16.46 8.18
CA ASP A 37 6.90 -15.30 7.33
C ASP A 37 8.31 -15.34 6.75
N LEU A 38 8.40 -15.63 5.45
CA LEU A 38 9.65 -15.55 4.70
C LEU A 38 9.98 -14.10 4.34
N MET A 39 11.26 -13.84 4.06
CA MET A 39 11.67 -12.56 3.49
C MET A 39 10.92 -12.31 2.15
N PRO A 40 10.27 -11.16 1.95
CA PRO A 40 9.49 -10.91 0.74
C PRO A 40 10.37 -10.93 -0.50
N ARG A 41 9.79 -11.41 -1.62
CA ARG A 41 10.47 -11.45 -2.90
C ARG A 41 11.00 -10.09 -3.35
N SER A 42 10.27 -9.00 -3.09
CA SER A 42 10.73 -7.65 -3.41
C SER A 42 12.04 -7.27 -2.70
N ILE A 43 12.29 -7.77 -1.49
CA ILE A 43 13.58 -7.59 -0.81
C ILE A 43 14.69 -8.40 -1.47
N ILE A 44 14.41 -9.63 -1.87
CA ILE A 44 15.38 -10.48 -2.59
C ILE A 44 15.77 -9.81 -3.92
N ARG A 45 14.77 -9.31 -4.67
CA ARG A 45 14.99 -8.57 -5.91
C ARG A 45 15.81 -7.31 -5.67
N ALA A 46 15.46 -6.53 -4.64
CA ALA A 46 16.21 -5.33 -4.26
C ALA A 46 17.66 -5.65 -3.90
N PHE A 47 17.94 -6.77 -3.22
CA PHE A 47 19.30 -7.25 -3.01
C PHE A 47 20.01 -7.61 -4.32
N GLY A 48 19.33 -8.23 -5.28
CA GLY A 48 19.89 -8.46 -6.62
C GLY A 48 20.34 -7.16 -7.30
N ILE A 49 19.45 -6.15 -7.35
CA ILE A 49 19.76 -4.83 -7.92
C ILE A 49 20.92 -4.16 -7.17
N LEU A 50 20.88 -4.21 -5.84
CA LEU A 50 21.90 -3.63 -4.98
C LEU A 50 23.28 -4.25 -5.24
N LYS A 51 23.37 -5.58 -5.22
CA LYS A 51 24.64 -6.31 -5.37
C LYS A 51 25.20 -6.17 -6.78
N GLN A 52 24.34 -6.17 -7.79
CA GLN A 52 24.73 -5.90 -9.17
C GLN A 52 25.33 -4.49 -9.31
N SER A 53 24.62 -3.48 -8.81
CA SER A 53 25.05 -2.08 -8.88
C SER A 53 26.35 -1.86 -8.09
N ALA A 54 26.49 -2.50 -6.93
CA ALA A 54 27.71 -2.44 -6.12
C ALA A 54 28.91 -3.08 -6.84
N ALA A 55 28.71 -4.20 -7.55
CA ALA A 55 29.76 -4.81 -8.36
C ALA A 55 30.18 -3.88 -9.50
N GLU A 56 29.24 -3.30 -10.24
CA GLU A 56 29.50 -2.34 -11.32
C GLU A 56 30.23 -1.07 -10.82
N ALA A 57 29.82 -0.52 -9.68
CA ALA A 57 30.49 0.60 -9.05
C ALA A 57 31.92 0.26 -8.64
N ASN A 58 32.14 -0.90 -8.01
CA ASN A 58 33.49 -1.32 -7.62
C ASN A 58 34.39 -1.59 -8.83
N ILE A 59 33.86 -2.13 -9.95
CA ILE A 59 34.63 -2.26 -11.20
C ILE A 59 35.02 -0.87 -11.73
N THR A 60 34.05 0.06 -11.77
CA THR A 60 34.26 1.42 -12.27
C THR A 60 35.32 2.17 -11.46
N LEU A 61 35.36 1.95 -10.15
CA LEU A 61 36.31 2.55 -9.23
C LEU A 61 37.63 1.79 -9.11
N GLY A 62 37.81 0.69 -9.86
CA GLY A 62 39.05 -0.12 -9.83
C GLY A 62 39.22 -0.96 -8.56
N GLU A 63 38.16 -1.10 -7.75
CA GLU A 63 38.15 -1.85 -6.50
C GLU A 63 37.86 -3.34 -6.71
N LEU A 64 37.26 -3.75 -7.84
CA LEU A 64 36.93 -5.14 -8.12
C LEU A 64 37.46 -5.58 -9.49
N ASP A 65 38.08 -6.76 -9.55
CA ASP A 65 38.51 -7.36 -10.82
C ASP A 65 37.29 -7.49 -11.76
N PRO A 66 37.33 -6.90 -12.98
CA PRO A 66 36.23 -6.96 -13.93
C PRO A 66 35.75 -8.38 -14.27
N LYS A 67 36.63 -9.39 -14.24
CA LYS A 67 36.26 -10.79 -14.49
C LYS A 67 35.40 -11.35 -13.35
N ILE A 68 35.77 -11.05 -12.11
CA ILE A 68 34.98 -11.44 -10.93
C ILE A 68 33.66 -10.67 -10.91
N GLY A 69 33.71 -9.37 -11.16
CA GLY A 69 32.54 -8.51 -11.23
C GLY A 69 31.52 -8.98 -12.26
N LYS A 70 31.95 -9.39 -13.45
CA LYS A 70 31.06 -9.94 -14.49
C LYS A 70 30.29 -11.19 -14.03
N LEU A 71 30.96 -12.12 -13.33
CA LEU A 71 30.30 -13.32 -12.79
C LEU A 71 29.25 -12.96 -11.73
N ILE A 72 29.53 -11.94 -10.90
CA ILE A 72 28.59 -11.44 -9.90
C ILE A 72 27.38 -10.80 -10.58
N ILE A 73 27.59 -9.97 -11.60
CA ILE A 73 26.52 -9.29 -12.35
C ILE A 73 25.57 -10.31 -12.99
N GLU A 74 26.12 -11.34 -13.64
CA GLU A 74 25.33 -12.41 -14.27
C GLU A 74 24.51 -13.20 -13.24
N ALA A 75 25.11 -13.56 -12.09
CA ALA A 75 24.36 -14.20 -11.00
C ALA A 75 23.27 -13.29 -10.40
N CYS A 76 23.51 -11.97 -10.35
CA CYS A 76 22.51 -11.02 -9.87
C CYS A 76 21.33 -10.89 -10.84
N ASP A 77 21.53 -11.01 -12.15
CA ASP A 77 20.42 -11.01 -13.12
C ASP A 77 19.40 -12.12 -12.80
N GLU A 78 19.87 -13.31 -12.44
CA GLU A 78 19.01 -14.43 -12.03
C GLU A 78 18.30 -14.19 -10.68
N VAL A 79 18.97 -13.51 -9.73
CA VAL A 79 18.32 -13.05 -8.49
C VAL A 79 17.25 -11.99 -8.79
N ILE A 80 17.48 -11.11 -9.75
CA ILE A 80 16.54 -10.04 -10.15
C ILE A 80 15.34 -10.62 -10.91
N SER A 81 15.54 -11.63 -11.76
CA SER A 81 14.49 -12.31 -12.52
C SER A 81 13.61 -13.22 -11.66
N GLY A 82 14.17 -13.77 -10.58
CA GLY A 82 13.46 -14.67 -9.64
C GLY A 82 13.76 -16.15 -9.85
N GLU A 83 14.68 -16.46 -10.77
CA GLU A 83 15.14 -17.83 -11.02
C GLU A 83 15.73 -18.48 -9.76
N LEU A 84 16.27 -17.67 -8.84
CA LEU A 84 16.95 -18.12 -7.63
C LEU A 84 16.12 -18.01 -6.34
N ASP A 85 14.82 -17.75 -6.40
CA ASP A 85 13.99 -17.46 -5.21
C ASP A 85 13.98 -18.57 -4.17
N ASN A 86 14.03 -19.83 -4.61
CA ASN A 86 14.07 -21.00 -3.71
C ASN A 86 15.36 -21.10 -2.88
N HIS A 87 16.36 -20.25 -3.13
CA HIS A 87 17.61 -20.21 -2.39
C HIS A 87 17.63 -19.14 -1.29
N PHE A 88 16.50 -18.50 -1.02
CA PHE A 88 16.32 -17.49 0.02
C PHE A 88 15.30 -17.93 1.09
N PRO A 89 15.64 -18.92 1.94
CA PRO A 89 14.70 -19.56 2.85
C PRO A 89 14.52 -18.82 4.19
N LEU A 90 15.17 -17.68 4.38
CA LEU A 90 15.21 -17.00 5.68
C LEU A 90 13.88 -16.31 6.02
N LYS A 91 13.58 -16.31 7.31
CA LYS A 91 12.36 -15.72 7.88
C LYS A 91 12.56 -14.24 8.23
N ILE A 92 11.45 -13.51 8.39
CA ILE A 92 11.43 -12.13 8.89
C ILE A 92 12.07 -12.03 10.28
N TRP A 93 11.79 -13.01 11.13
CA TRP A 93 12.13 -13.03 12.55
C TRP A 93 13.57 -13.50 12.78
N GLN A 94 14.51 -12.73 12.23
CA GLN A 94 15.95 -12.99 12.22
C GLN A 94 16.71 -11.92 13.01
N THR A 95 18.03 -11.79 12.80
CA THR A 95 18.78 -10.64 13.29
C THR A 95 18.15 -9.30 12.85
N GLY A 96 18.03 -8.38 13.80
CA GLY A 96 17.33 -7.12 13.61
C GLY A 96 17.92 -6.15 12.60
N SER A 97 19.20 -6.31 12.25
CA SER A 97 19.88 -5.56 11.18
C SER A 97 19.60 -6.12 9.78
N GLY A 98 19.06 -7.34 9.68
CA GLY A 98 18.93 -8.07 8.42
C GLY A 98 20.24 -8.68 7.88
N THR A 99 21.31 -8.73 8.69
CA THR A 99 22.62 -9.32 8.32
C THR A 99 22.51 -10.72 7.72
N GLN A 100 21.62 -11.56 8.24
CA GLN A 100 21.49 -12.93 7.75
C GLN A 100 20.92 -12.97 6.32
N THR A 101 19.96 -12.10 5.98
CA THR A 101 19.47 -11.95 4.60
C THR A 101 20.51 -11.33 3.67
N ASN A 102 21.28 -10.33 4.13
CA ASN A 102 22.41 -9.82 3.34
C ASN A 102 23.42 -10.94 3.04
N MET A 103 23.79 -11.73 4.04
CA MET A 103 24.68 -12.87 3.86
C MET A 103 24.07 -13.97 3.00
N ASN A 104 22.77 -14.20 3.06
CA ASN A 104 22.08 -15.12 2.16
C ASN A 104 22.22 -14.68 0.71
N ALA A 105 22.01 -13.40 0.41
CA ALA A 105 22.25 -12.86 -0.93
C ALA A 105 23.71 -13.03 -1.35
N ASN A 106 24.66 -12.67 -0.48
CA ASN A 106 26.08 -12.82 -0.75
C ASN A 106 26.48 -14.27 -1.07
N GLU A 107 26.00 -15.23 -0.27
CA GLU A 107 26.30 -16.65 -0.44
C GLU A 107 25.67 -17.23 -1.71
N VAL A 108 24.40 -16.90 -1.99
CA VAL A 108 23.70 -17.35 -3.21
C VAL A 108 24.40 -16.82 -4.46
N ILE A 109 24.65 -15.51 -4.52
CA ILE A 109 25.31 -14.86 -5.66
C ILE A 109 26.73 -15.41 -5.83
N ALA A 110 27.50 -15.56 -4.75
CA ALA A 110 28.86 -16.11 -4.82
C ALA A 110 28.85 -17.55 -5.34
N ASN A 111 28.01 -18.43 -4.80
CA ASN A 111 27.97 -19.83 -5.24
C ASN A 111 27.45 -19.98 -6.67
N ARG A 112 26.49 -19.15 -7.10
CA ARG A 112 26.04 -19.15 -8.48
C ARG A 112 27.15 -18.64 -9.42
N ALA A 113 27.83 -17.56 -9.07
CA ALA A 113 28.98 -17.04 -9.81
C ALA A 113 30.14 -18.06 -9.92
N ILE A 114 30.40 -18.81 -8.85
CA ILE A 114 31.35 -19.93 -8.85
C ILE A 114 30.94 -21.00 -9.84
N GLU A 115 29.66 -21.40 -9.83
CA GLU A 115 29.16 -22.40 -10.76
C GLU A 115 29.26 -21.96 -12.23
N ILE A 116 28.90 -20.71 -12.53
CA ILE A 116 29.06 -20.11 -13.87
C ILE A 116 30.52 -20.19 -14.33
N SER A 117 31.48 -20.00 -13.42
CA SER A 117 32.91 -20.12 -13.71
C SER A 117 33.44 -21.56 -13.80
N GLY A 118 32.58 -22.58 -13.59
CA GLY A 118 32.96 -23.99 -13.55
C GLY A 118 33.66 -24.42 -12.26
N GLY A 119 33.55 -23.62 -11.20
CA GLY A 119 34.16 -23.88 -9.89
C GLY A 119 33.33 -24.83 -9.01
N VAL A 120 33.80 -25.01 -7.77
CA VAL A 120 33.15 -25.89 -6.79
C VAL A 120 32.38 -25.06 -5.76
N LEU A 121 31.06 -25.25 -5.68
CA LEU A 121 30.20 -24.56 -4.70
C LEU A 121 30.74 -24.72 -3.26
N GLY A 122 30.70 -23.63 -2.49
CA GLY A 122 31.18 -23.56 -1.10
C GLY A 122 32.69 -23.37 -0.95
N SER A 123 33.45 -23.47 -2.05
CA SER A 123 34.90 -23.19 -2.03
C SER A 123 35.23 -21.71 -1.79
N LYS A 124 34.26 -20.82 -2.05
CA LYS A 124 34.42 -19.35 -2.03
C LYS A 124 35.48 -18.84 -3.02
N SER A 125 35.75 -19.64 -4.07
CA SER A 125 36.69 -19.33 -5.15
C SER A 125 36.08 -19.69 -6.50
N PRO A 126 36.17 -18.82 -7.52
CA PRO A 126 36.90 -17.55 -7.52
C PRO A 126 36.13 -16.39 -6.86
N VAL A 127 34.85 -16.56 -6.50
CA VAL A 127 34.02 -15.49 -5.93
C VAL A 127 33.81 -15.70 -4.42
N HIS A 128 34.31 -14.79 -3.60
CA HIS A 128 34.14 -14.83 -2.16
C HIS A 128 32.92 -13.99 -1.73
N PRO A 129 32.01 -14.50 -0.87
CA PRO A 129 30.79 -13.79 -0.50
C PRO A 129 31.05 -12.47 0.23
N ASN A 130 32.11 -12.36 1.02
CA ASN A 130 32.44 -11.11 1.71
C ASN A 130 33.34 -10.20 0.85
N ASP A 131 34.54 -10.68 0.55
CA ASP A 131 35.60 -9.93 -0.12
C ASP A 131 35.28 -9.45 -1.54
N HIS A 132 34.35 -10.14 -2.24
CA HIS A 132 33.92 -9.77 -3.59
C HIS A 132 32.47 -9.30 -3.63
N VAL A 133 31.49 -10.14 -3.23
CA VAL A 133 30.06 -9.78 -3.35
C VAL A 133 29.65 -8.68 -2.37
N ASN A 134 30.23 -8.66 -1.17
CA ASN A 134 29.99 -7.66 -0.13
C ASN A 134 31.11 -6.60 -0.05
N ARG A 135 31.91 -6.42 -1.11
CA ARG A 135 32.98 -5.43 -1.13
C ARG A 135 32.42 -4.00 -0.99
N ALA A 136 33.06 -3.18 -0.15
CA ALA A 136 32.66 -1.81 0.20
C ALA A 136 31.28 -1.69 0.88
N GLN A 137 30.76 -2.79 1.44
CA GLN A 137 29.41 -2.87 1.98
C GLN A 137 29.38 -3.40 3.41
N SER A 138 28.33 -3.07 4.15
CA SER A 138 27.99 -3.62 5.46
C SER A 138 26.53 -4.10 5.44
N SER A 139 26.18 -5.06 6.28
CA SER A 139 24.75 -5.40 6.41
C SER A 139 23.92 -4.19 6.86
N ASN A 140 24.54 -3.32 7.65
CA ASN A 140 23.91 -2.15 8.24
C ASN A 140 23.49 -1.12 7.19
N ASP A 141 24.23 -0.96 6.09
CA ASP A 141 23.89 -0.04 5.01
C ASP A 141 23.28 -0.73 3.77
N THR A 142 23.49 -2.05 3.59
CA THR A 142 22.84 -2.79 2.50
C THR A 142 21.37 -3.08 2.76
N PHE A 143 21.00 -3.51 3.97
CA PHE A 143 19.62 -3.87 4.26
C PHE A 143 18.67 -2.67 4.17
N PRO A 144 18.95 -1.49 4.77
CA PRO A 144 18.09 -0.31 4.58
C PRO A 144 18.02 0.16 3.13
N THR A 145 19.10 0.05 2.37
CA THR A 145 19.08 0.32 0.91
C THR A 145 18.11 -0.62 0.20
N ALA A 146 18.15 -1.92 0.50
CA ALA A 146 17.19 -2.88 -0.04
C ALA A 146 15.74 -2.62 0.40
N MET A 147 15.53 -2.14 1.64
CA MET A 147 14.20 -1.74 2.11
C MET A 147 13.62 -0.59 1.29
N HIS A 148 14.43 0.45 1.03
CA HIS A 148 14.01 1.62 0.25
C HIS A 148 13.74 1.25 -1.21
N LEU A 149 14.67 0.53 -1.86
CA LEU A 149 14.48 0.00 -3.21
C LEU A 149 13.18 -0.80 -3.34
N ALA A 150 12.97 -1.77 -2.44
CA ALA A 150 11.77 -2.63 -2.49
C ALA A 150 10.48 -1.84 -2.25
N ALA A 151 10.46 -0.93 -1.27
CA ALA A 151 9.28 -0.12 -0.99
C ALA A 151 8.94 0.80 -2.17
N VAL A 152 9.94 1.47 -2.74
CA VAL A 152 9.78 2.38 -3.88
C VAL A 152 9.30 1.63 -5.13
N GLU A 153 9.93 0.51 -5.51
CA GLU A 153 9.48 -0.29 -6.67
C GLU A 153 8.01 -0.75 -6.48
N GLU A 154 7.64 -1.23 -5.29
CA GLU A 154 6.29 -1.73 -5.01
C GLU A 154 5.25 -0.61 -4.97
N ILE A 155 5.58 0.56 -4.42
CA ILE A 155 4.69 1.73 -4.44
C ILE A 155 4.48 2.22 -5.88
N TYR A 156 5.57 2.41 -6.62
CA TYR A 156 5.53 3.01 -7.94
C TYR A 156 4.88 2.09 -8.98
N HIS A 157 5.22 0.80 -8.97
CA HIS A 157 4.76 -0.14 -10.01
C HIS A 157 3.47 -0.87 -9.65
N LYS A 158 3.05 -0.92 -8.37
CA LYS A 158 1.82 -1.63 -7.97
C LYS A 158 0.80 -0.74 -7.27
N LEU A 159 1.19 -0.09 -6.16
CA LEU A 159 0.23 0.66 -5.35
C LEU A 159 -0.38 1.84 -6.09
N LEU A 160 0.45 2.74 -6.61
CA LEU A 160 -0.02 3.94 -7.30
C LEU A 160 -0.90 3.59 -8.50
N PRO A 161 -0.54 2.64 -9.38
CA PRO A 161 -1.43 2.16 -10.44
C PRO A 161 -2.77 1.62 -9.95
N SER A 162 -2.79 0.80 -8.88
CA SER A 162 -4.04 0.24 -8.34
C SER A 162 -4.95 1.31 -7.75
N VAL A 163 -4.41 2.25 -6.98
CA VAL A 163 -5.18 3.36 -6.40
C VAL A 163 -5.70 4.29 -7.49
N ARG A 164 -4.87 4.62 -8.48
CA ARG A 164 -5.28 5.42 -9.65
C ARG A 164 -6.37 4.73 -10.47
N ASN A 165 -6.32 3.41 -10.64
CA ASN A 165 -7.39 2.67 -11.31
C ASN A 165 -8.71 2.77 -10.53
N LEU A 166 -8.69 2.54 -9.22
CA LEU A 166 -9.89 2.67 -8.38
C LEU A 166 -10.47 4.10 -8.46
N ARG A 167 -9.61 5.11 -8.33
CA ARG A 167 -9.98 6.52 -8.50
C ARG A 167 -10.62 6.76 -9.87
N LEU A 168 -10.04 6.24 -10.95
CA LEU A 168 -10.58 6.37 -12.30
C LEU A 168 -11.97 5.73 -12.43
N GLN A 169 -12.19 4.53 -11.89
CA GLN A 169 -13.52 3.89 -11.97
C GLN A 169 -14.57 4.65 -11.15
N LEU A 170 -14.20 5.21 -9.99
CA LEU A 170 -15.08 6.10 -9.23
C LEU A 170 -15.40 7.39 -10.01
N ALA A 171 -14.42 7.98 -10.70
CA ALA A 171 -14.64 9.16 -11.54
C ALA A 171 -15.62 8.89 -12.70
N LYS A 172 -15.57 7.70 -13.32
CA LYS A 172 -16.59 7.30 -14.31
C LYS A 172 -17.99 7.22 -13.71
N LYS A 173 -18.11 6.79 -12.44
CA LYS A 173 -19.40 6.81 -11.73
C LYS A 173 -19.87 8.23 -11.41
N VAL A 174 -18.96 9.18 -11.17
CA VAL A 174 -19.33 10.61 -11.06
C VAL A 174 -20.00 11.10 -12.35
N GLU A 175 -19.49 10.71 -13.53
CA GLU A 175 -20.09 11.06 -14.82
C GLU A 175 -21.44 10.35 -15.02
N GLU A 176 -21.52 9.05 -14.73
CA GLU A 176 -22.74 8.25 -14.86
C GLU A 176 -23.88 8.75 -13.95
N PHE A 177 -23.54 9.23 -12.75
CA PHE A 177 -24.51 9.66 -11.75
C PHE A 177 -24.86 11.15 -11.81
N GLN A 178 -24.43 11.85 -12.88
CA GLN A 178 -24.83 13.24 -13.10
C GLN A 178 -26.34 13.41 -13.14
N GLY A 179 -26.82 14.44 -12.44
CA GLY A 179 -28.25 14.77 -12.37
C GLY A 179 -29.11 13.86 -11.49
N ILE A 180 -28.55 12.80 -10.89
CA ILE A 180 -29.29 11.97 -9.92
C ILE A 180 -29.25 12.68 -8.56
N VAL A 181 -30.36 13.32 -8.18
CA VAL A 181 -30.51 14.00 -6.88
C VAL A 181 -30.95 12.98 -5.83
N LYS A 182 -30.26 12.95 -4.69
CA LYS A 182 -30.57 12.10 -3.54
C LYS A 182 -30.63 12.92 -2.26
N ILE A 183 -31.14 12.31 -1.20
CA ILE A 183 -31.10 12.91 0.13
C ILE A 183 -29.69 12.77 0.73
N GLY A 184 -29.18 13.86 1.30
CA GLY A 184 -27.98 13.81 2.12
C GLY A 184 -28.27 13.16 3.48
N ARG A 185 -27.22 12.64 4.11
CA ARG A 185 -27.31 12.14 5.49
C ARG A 185 -26.15 12.67 6.33
N THR A 186 -26.46 13.35 7.42
CA THR A 186 -25.50 13.77 8.43
C THR A 186 -25.95 13.20 9.77
N HIS A 187 -25.01 12.67 10.57
CA HIS A 187 -25.35 11.92 11.79
C HIS A 187 -26.31 10.73 11.56
N LEU A 188 -26.31 10.17 10.34
CA LEU A 188 -27.26 9.15 9.85
C LEU A 188 -28.73 9.62 9.74
N MET A 189 -29.01 10.89 10.00
CA MET A 189 -30.33 11.51 9.86
C MET A 189 -30.47 12.10 8.45
N ASP A 190 -31.71 12.21 7.98
CA ASP A 190 -32.05 12.94 6.78
C ASP A 190 -31.50 14.38 6.82
N ALA A 191 -30.92 14.84 5.71
CA ALA A 191 -30.39 16.19 5.54
C ALA A 191 -30.88 16.81 4.21
N VAL A 192 -30.25 17.89 3.76
CA VAL A 192 -30.59 18.52 2.47
C VAL A 192 -30.13 17.68 1.27
N PRO A 193 -30.71 17.89 0.07
CA PRO A 193 -30.32 17.15 -1.12
C PRO A 193 -28.89 17.45 -1.60
N LEU A 194 -28.29 16.45 -2.26
CA LEU A 194 -27.08 16.56 -3.08
C LEU A 194 -27.22 15.62 -4.28
N THR A 195 -26.39 15.77 -5.31
CA THR A 195 -26.34 14.76 -6.37
C THR A 195 -25.49 13.56 -5.95
N LEU A 196 -25.84 12.38 -6.45
CA LEU A 196 -25.03 11.18 -6.28
C LEU A 196 -23.63 11.36 -6.90
N SER A 197 -23.53 12.17 -7.97
CA SER A 197 -22.23 12.58 -8.52
C SER A 197 -21.39 13.44 -7.57
N GLN A 198 -22.00 14.33 -6.77
CA GLN A 198 -21.28 15.09 -5.73
C GLN A 198 -20.75 14.17 -4.62
N GLU A 199 -21.57 13.21 -4.18
CA GLU A 199 -21.16 12.21 -3.19
C GLU A 199 -19.95 11.40 -3.67
N PHE A 200 -20.01 10.87 -4.89
CA PHE A 200 -18.89 10.13 -5.49
C PHE A 200 -17.68 11.03 -5.81
N GLY A 201 -17.92 12.31 -6.12
CA GLY A 201 -16.86 13.31 -6.29
C GLY A 201 -16.04 13.50 -5.03
N GLY A 202 -16.67 13.37 -3.85
CA GLY A 202 -15.96 13.35 -2.56
C GLY A 202 -14.99 12.16 -2.45
N TYR A 203 -15.38 10.97 -2.90
CA TYR A 203 -14.51 9.79 -2.90
C TYR A 203 -13.30 9.97 -3.82
N VAL A 204 -13.53 10.52 -5.02
CA VAL A 204 -12.47 10.83 -5.97
C VAL A 204 -11.47 11.82 -5.38
N ALA A 205 -11.95 12.90 -4.75
CA ALA A 205 -11.09 13.91 -4.14
C ALA A 205 -10.26 13.37 -2.95
N MET A 206 -10.80 12.43 -2.17
CA MET A 206 -10.05 11.73 -1.13
C MET A 206 -8.87 10.95 -1.74
N LEU A 207 -9.13 10.15 -2.78
CA LEU A 207 -8.09 9.37 -3.43
C LEU A 207 -7.06 10.22 -4.17
N ASP A 208 -7.47 11.34 -4.79
CA ASP A 208 -6.55 12.30 -5.39
C ASP A 208 -5.55 12.84 -4.34
N SER A 209 -6.06 13.21 -3.16
CA SER A 209 -5.23 13.68 -2.06
C SER A 209 -4.31 12.58 -1.52
N ASP A 210 -4.77 11.34 -1.45
CA ASP A 210 -3.96 10.21 -0.97
C ASP A 210 -2.85 9.83 -1.96
N ILE A 211 -3.13 9.90 -3.27
CA ILE A 211 -2.11 9.73 -4.32
C ILE A 211 -1.00 10.76 -4.14
N SER A 212 -1.33 12.06 -3.99
CA SER A 212 -0.32 13.10 -3.77
C SER A 212 0.52 12.86 -2.51
N ARG A 213 -0.08 12.38 -1.41
CA ARG A 213 0.65 12.06 -0.17
C ARG A 213 1.64 10.92 -0.36
N ILE A 214 1.22 9.85 -1.06
CA ILE A 214 2.08 8.71 -1.35
C ILE A 214 3.23 9.14 -2.26
N GLU A 215 2.95 9.90 -3.32
CA GLU A 215 3.98 10.43 -4.22
C GLU A 215 4.98 11.30 -3.47
N PHE A 216 4.52 12.17 -2.56
CA PHE A 216 5.41 12.99 -1.74
C PHE A 216 6.33 12.16 -0.86
N SER A 217 5.82 11.08 -0.24
CA SER A 217 6.62 10.19 0.62
C SER A 217 7.75 9.46 -0.13
N LEU A 218 7.66 9.31 -1.45
CA LEU A 218 8.74 8.70 -2.25
C LEU A 218 10.01 9.55 -2.22
N THR A 219 9.91 10.86 -2.05
CA THR A 219 11.06 11.78 -1.99
C THR A 219 12.09 11.32 -0.97
N ASP A 220 11.66 11.03 0.25
CA ASP A 220 12.54 10.58 1.35
C ASP A 220 13.04 9.15 1.14
N LEU A 221 12.29 8.31 0.41
CA LEU A 221 12.67 6.93 0.14
C LEU A 221 13.70 6.79 -0.99
N PHE A 222 13.88 7.81 -1.83
CA PHE A 222 14.91 7.79 -2.88
C PHE A 222 16.33 7.90 -2.31
N GLU A 223 16.48 8.41 -1.08
CA GLU A 223 17.76 8.47 -0.39
C GLU A 223 18.22 7.08 0.08
N LEU A 224 19.43 6.69 -0.31
CA LEU A 224 20.01 5.38 0.00
C LEU A 224 21.12 5.46 1.07
N ALA A 225 21.08 4.48 1.97
CA ALA A 225 22.05 4.31 3.06
C ALA A 225 23.42 3.79 2.58
N LEU A 226 23.47 3.14 1.41
CA LEU A 226 24.65 2.42 0.93
C LEU A 226 25.89 3.32 0.86
N GLY A 227 27.02 2.81 1.35
CA GLY A 227 28.24 3.58 1.53
C GLY A 227 28.39 4.18 2.93
N GLY A 228 27.38 4.10 3.79
CA GLY A 228 27.50 4.38 5.22
C GLY A 228 28.32 3.33 5.98
N THR A 229 28.43 2.12 5.43
CA THR A 229 29.15 0.96 5.98
C THR A 229 28.67 0.56 7.39
N ALA A 230 29.57 0.39 8.36
CA ALA A 230 29.21 -0.15 9.67
C ALA A 230 28.34 0.80 10.51
N VAL A 231 28.71 2.09 10.56
CA VAL A 231 28.14 3.07 11.50
C VAL A 231 27.84 4.44 10.87
N GLY A 232 28.01 4.59 9.56
CA GLY A 232 27.71 5.82 8.82
C GLY A 232 28.95 6.58 8.33
N THR A 233 30.15 6.19 8.76
CA THR A 233 31.41 6.89 8.44
C THR A 233 31.99 6.58 7.07
N GLY A 234 31.51 5.52 6.40
CA GLY A 234 32.08 5.04 5.14
C GLY A 234 33.43 4.31 5.26
N LEU A 235 33.82 3.86 6.45
CA LEU A 235 35.05 3.11 6.65
C LEU A 235 35.10 1.85 5.75
N ASN A 236 36.22 1.64 5.06
CA ASN A 236 36.44 0.56 4.09
C ASN A 236 35.55 0.64 2.83
N SER A 237 35.05 1.84 2.49
CA SER A 237 34.43 2.15 1.21
C SER A 237 35.24 3.21 0.46
N HIS A 238 35.23 3.14 -0.88
CA HIS A 238 35.81 4.20 -1.70
C HIS A 238 34.99 5.50 -1.56
N ARG A 239 35.65 6.66 -1.56
CA ARG A 239 34.99 7.96 -1.37
C ARG A 239 33.82 8.18 -2.32
N ASP A 240 34.00 7.82 -3.58
CA ASP A 240 33.01 8.03 -4.65
C ASP A 240 32.02 6.85 -4.80
N PHE A 241 32.16 5.79 -4.00
CA PHE A 241 31.28 4.62 -4.06
C PHE A 241 29.79 4.94 -3.83
N PRO A 242 29.40 5.72 -2.80
CA PRO A 242 27.99 5.98 -2.51
C PRO A 242 27.26 6.65 -3.70
N ASP A 243 27.87 7.66 -4.31
CA ASP A 243 27.25 8.41 -5.42
C ASP A 243 27.28 7.60 -6.71
N THR A 244 28.37 6.87 -6.96
CA THR A 244 28.50 6.00 -8.15
C THR A 244 27.44 4.89 -8.12
N VAL A 245 27.29 4.22 -6.97
CA VAL A 245 26.34 3.10 -6.86
C VAL A 245 24.89 3.58 -6.90
N ALA A 246 24.56 4.71 -6.27
CA ALA A 246 23.21 5.28 -6.33
C ALA A 246 22.83 5.68 -7.76
N LYS A 247 23.77 6.30 -8.51
CA LYS A 247 23.55 6.63 -9.93
C LYS A 247 23.27 5.39 -10.78
N ILE A 248 24.06 4.32 -10.60
CA ILE A 248 23.84 3.05 -11.32
C ILE A 248 22.47 2.46 -10.97
N MET A 249 22.07 2.47 -9.70
CA MET A 249 20.74 2.00 -9.29
C MET A 249 19.62 2.84 -9.91
N ALA A 250 19.80 4.16 -9.97
CA ALA A 250 18.83 5.06 -10.59
C ALA A 250 18.67 4.78 -12.09
N GLU A 251 19.78 4.60 -12.80
CA GLU A 251 19.76 4.25 -14.24
C GLU A 251 19.10 2.89 -14.49
N LYS A 252 19.38 1.88 -13.67
CA LYS A 252 18.79 0.53 -13.80
C LYS A 252 17.29 0.50 -13.54
N THR A 253 16.84 1.22 -12.52
CA THR A 253 15.43 1.21 -12.09
C THR A 253 14.59 2.24 -12.86
N GLY A 254 15.22 3.26 -13.46
CA GLY A 254 14.52 4.41 -14.03
C GLY A 254 13.89 5.31 -12.96
N LEU A 255 14.31 5.19 -11.71
CA LEU A 255 13.79 5.92 -10.55
C LEU A 255 14.91 6.77 -9.94
N PRO A 256 14.62 7.97 -9.42
CA PRO A 256 15.63 8.96 -9.06
C PRO A 256 16.33 8.67 -7.70
N PHE A 257 16.84 7.46 -7.52
CA PHE A 257 17.61 7.10 -6.33
C PHE A 257 18.89 7.93 -6.21
N GLU A 258 19.22 8.32 -4.99
CA GLU A 258 20.41 9.11 -4.68
C GLU A 258 21.07 8.66 -3.39
N SER A 259 22.31 9.07 -3.21
CA SER A 259 23.06 8.82 -1.98
C SER A 259 22.55 9.77 -0.89
N ALA A 260 22.04 9.23 0.22
CA ALA A 260 21.60 10.06 1.35
C ALA A 260 22.69 11.01 1.85
N GLU A 261 22.35 12.27 2.11
CA GLU A 261 23.30 13.26 2.63
C GLU A 261 23.85 12.86 4.01
N ASN A 262 22.98 12.33 4.87
CA ASN A 262 23.35 11.87 6.22
C ASN A 262 23.19 10.36 6.39
N LYS A 263 24.32 9.64 6.30
CA LYS A 263 24.36 8.19 6.48
C LYS A 263 24.02 7.74 7.90
N PHE A 264 24.32 8.54 8.92
CA PHE A 264 24.03 8.18 10.31
C PHE A 264 22.52 8.06 10.55
N ALA A 265 21.74 9.03 10.05
CA ALA A 265 20.29 9.01 10.16
C ALA A 265 19.68 7.77 9.47
N GLN A 266 20.13 7.44 8.26
CA GLN A 266 19.63 6.30 7.49
C GLN A 266 19.95 4.91 8.09
N LEU A 267 20.94 4.85 9.00
CA LEU A 267 21.28 3.63 9.73
C LEU A 267 20.56 3.56 11.09
N ALA A 268 20.57 4.68 11.82
CA ALA A 268 20.09 4.81 13.19
C ALA A 268 18.56 4.87 13.30
N ALA A 269 17.86 5.28 12.23
CA ALA A 269 16.42 5.44 12.18
C ALA A 269 15.83 4.98 10.83
N HIS A 270 14.49 4.94 10.76
CA HIS A 270 13.74 4.58 9.55
C HIS A 270 12.55 5.53 9.33
N ASP A 271 12.78 6.82 9.54
CA ASP A 271 11.74 7.84 9.56
C ASP A 271 11.02 7.98 8.20
N ALA A 272 11.74 7.83 7.09
CA ALA A 272 11.16 7.80 5.75
C ALA A 272 10.10 6.69 5.60
N LEU A 273 10.37 5.49 6.14
CA LEU A 273 9.43 4.38 6.14
C LEU A 273 8.27 4.59 7.13
N VAL A 274 8.53 5.20 8.29
CA VAL A 274 7.47 5.57 9.25
C VAL A 274 6.53 6.61 8.62
N ALA A 275 7.06 7.64 7.98
CA ALA A 275 6.29 8.66 7.28
C ALA A 275 5.47 8.05 6.14
N THR A 276 6.09 7.18 5.33
CA THR A 276 5.41 6.41 4.28
C THR A 276 4.26 5.59 4.85
N SER A 277 4.48 4.87 5.95
CA SER A 277 3.43 4.12 6.66
C SER A 277 2.25 5.01 7.06
N GLY A 278 2.52 6.24 7.52
CA GLY A 278 1.47 7.21 7.83
C GLY A 278 0.61 7.58 6.62
N THR A 279 1.19 7.65 5.41
CA THR A 279 0.43 7.88 4.18
C THR A 279 -0.44 6.67 3.80
N LEU A 280 0.09 5.45 3.96
CA LEU A 280 -0.68 4.22 3.74
C LEU A 280 -1.83 4.08 4.73
N ASN A 281 -1.60 4.45 5.99
CA ASN A 281 -2.64 4.52 7.01
C ASN A 281 -3.73 5.53 6.64
N THR A 282 -3.34 6.70 6.11
CA THR A 282 -4.30 7.70 5.63
C THR A 282 -5.15 7.14 4.49
N LEU A 283 -4.54 6.51 3.48
CA LEU A 283 -5.26 5.84 2.40
C LEU A 283 -6.23 4.78 2.95
N ALA A 284 -5.80 3.97 3.92
CA ALA A 284 -6.68 2.98 4.57
C ALA A 284 -7.90 3.62 5.24
N THR A 285 -7.75 4.80 5.88
CA THR A 285 -8.89 5.54 6.45
C THR A 285 -9.87 6.03 5.38
N SER A 286 -9.37 6.58 4.26
CA SER A 286 -10.20 7.00 3.13
C SER A 286 -10.96 5.83 2.51
N LEU A 287 -10.26 4.72 2.22
CA LEU A 287 -10.85 3.50 1.67
C LEU A 287 -11.87 2.88 2.61
N MET A 288 -11.63 2.90 3.92
CA MET A 288 -12.59 2.45 4.93
C MET A 288 -13.90 3.25 4.82
N LYS A 289 -13.83 4.58 4.71
CA LYS A 289 -15.01 5.44 4.54
C LYS A 289 -15.75 5.11 3.23
N ILE A 290 -15.03 5.05 2.12
CA ILE A 290 -15.60 4.78 0.79
C ILE A 290 -16.33 3.42 0.77
N ALA A 291 -15.67 2.37 1.26
CA ALA A 291 -16.25 1.03 1.31
C ALA A 291 -17.47 0.96 2.24
N ASN A 292 -17.43 1.65 3.38
CA ASN A 292 -18.55 1.75 4.30
C ASN A 292 -19.76 2.43 3.67
N ASP A 293 -19.57 3.59 3.04
CA ASP A 293 -20.68 4.29 2.39
C ASP A 293 -21.32 3.40 1.31
N ILE A 294 -20.50 2.79 0.44
CA ILE A 294 -21.01 1.94 -0.64
C ILE A 294 -21.83 0.77 -0.09
N ARG A 295 -21.36 0.07 0.94
CA ARG A 295 -22.11 -1.06 1.52
C ARG A 295 -23.38 -0.63 2.28
N TRP A 296 -23.38 0.55 2.91
CA TRP A 296 -24.56 1.09 3.58
C TRP A 296 -25.61 1.54 2.56
N LEU A 297 -25.19 2.26 1.51
CA LEU A 297 -26.08 2.68 0.42
C LEU A 297 -26.67 1.49 -0.35
N SER A 298 -25.98 0.35 -0.38
CA SER A 298 -26.50 -0.90 -0.96
C SER A 298 -27.23 -1.83 0.02
N SER A 299 -27.42 -1.42 1.29
CA SER A 299 -28.12 -2.26 2.28
C SER A 299 -29.57 -2.51 1.87
N GLY A 300 -30.03 -3.76 1.90
CA GLY A 300 -31.37 -4.10 1.40
C GLY A 300 -31.57 -5.60 1.18
N PRO A 301 -32.40 -6.02 0.20
CA PRO A 301 -32.99 -5.19 -0.86
C PRO A 301 -34.26 -4.42 -0.44
N ARG A 302 -34.87 -4.75 0.71
CA ARG A 302 -36.15 -4.15 1.14
C ARG A 302 -36.10 -3.42 2.48
N CYS A 303 -35.22 -3.85 3.38
CA CYS A 303 -35.19 -3.42 4.77
C CYS A 303 -33.98 -2.54 5.12
N GLY A 304 -33.41 -1.85 4.13
CA GLY A 304 -32.25 -0.97 4.28
C GLY A 304 -32.41 0.31 3.48
N ILE A 305 -31.29 0.95 3.15
CA ILE A 305 -31.26 2.17 2.32
C ILE A 305 -31.56 1.81 0.86
N GLY A 306 -30.75 0.96 0.24
CA GLY A 306 -31.00 0.44 -1.12
C GLY A 306 -30.94 1.48 -2.24
N GLU A 307 -30.17 2.56 -2.05
CA GLU A 307 -29.95 3.60 -3.08
C GLU A 307 -28.97 3.12 -4.16
N LEU A 308 -28.08 2.17 -3.84
CA LEU A 308 -27.17 1.54 -4.79
C LEU A 308 -27.48 0.05 -4.93
N SER A 309 -27.21 -0.49 -6.13
CA SER A 309 -27.14 -1.93 -6.37
C SER A 309 -25.71 -2.31 -6.75
N LEU A 310 -25.18 -3.35 -6.13
CA LEU A 310 -23.83 -3.87 -6.38
C LEU A 310 -23.89 -5.12 -7.27
N PRO A 311 -22.82 -5.46 -8.00
CA PRO A 311 -22.69 -6.73 -8.70
C PRO A 311 -22.87 -7.94 -7.77
N ALA A 312 -23.59 -8.95 -8.24
CA ALA A 312 -23.75 -10.23 -7.54
C ALA A 312 -22.69 -11.22 -8.03
N ASN A 313 -21.56 -11.28 -7.33
CA ASN A 313 -20.40 -12.09 -7.74
C ASN A 313 -20.48 -13.54 -7.23
N GLU A 314 -21.13 -13.76 -6.08
CA GLU A 314 -21.30 -15.08 -5.48
C GLU A 314 -22.61 -15.20 -4.67
N PRO A 315 -23.10 -16.43 -4.40
CA PRO A 315 -24.19 -16.65 -3.48
C PRO A 315 -23.82 -16.18 -2.06
N GLY A 316 -24.58 -15.21 -1.52
CA GLY A 316 -24.27 -14.56 -0.24
C GLY A 316 -24.73 -15.34 1.01
N SER A 317 -25.38 -16.49 0.86
CA SER A 317 -25.79 -17.33 2.00
C SER A 317 -26.00 -18.77 1.59
N SER A 318 -25.59 -19.69 2.46
CA SER A 318 -25.86 -21.12 2.34
C SER A 318 -27.33 -21.51 2.58
N ILE A 319 -28.10 -20.67 3.28
CA ILE A 319 -29.48 -20.97 3.72
C ILE A 319 -30.54 -20.02 3.14
N MET A 320 -30.15 -18.83 2.67
CA MET A 320 -31.07 -17.85 2.07
C MET A 320 -30.83 -17.72 0.56
N PRO A 321 -31.51 -18.51 -0.27
CA PRO A 321 -31.42 -18.38 -1.73
C PRO A 321 -31.70 -16.95 -2.19
N GLY A 322 -30.86 -16.43 -3.07
CA GLY A 322 -30.99 -15.07 -3.63
C GLY A 322 -30.41 -13.93 -2.79
N LYS A 323 -29.87 -14.20 -1.58
CA LYS A 323 -29.13 -13.19 -0.81
C LYS A 323 -27.77 -12.92 -1.45
N VAL A 324 -27.43 -11.65 -1.64
CA VAL A 324 -26.14 -11.17 -2.14
C VAL A 324 -25.55 -10.21 -1.11
N ASN A 325 -24.27 -10.37 -0.77
CA ASN A 325 -23.58 -9.56 0.24
C ASN A 325 -22.56 -8.62 -0.42
N PRO A 326 -22.22 -7.48 0.21
CA PRO A 326 -21.20 -6.57 -0.28
C PRO A 326 -19.77 -7.05 0.05
N THR A 327 -19.42 -8.28 -0.33
CA THR A 327 -18.18 -8.98 0.10
C THR A 327 -16.89 -8.27 -0.29
N GLN A 328 -16.86 -7.58 -1.43
CA GLN A 328 -15.72 -6.76 -1.83
C GLN A 328 -15.49 -5.58 -0.88
N ALA A 329 -16.56 -4.96 -0.38
CA ALA A 329 -16.46 -3.91 0.63
C ALA A 329 -16.01 -4.50 1.98
N GLU A 330 -16.51 -5.69 2.34
CA GLU A 330 -16.07 -6.40 3.55
C GLU A 330 -14.56 -6.69 3.53
N ALA A 331 -14.06 -7.28 2.44
CA ALA A 331 -12.64 -7.58 2.25
C ALA A 331 -11.78 -6.31 2.33
N LEU A 332 -12.17 -5.23 1.63
CA LEU A 332 -11.45 -3.95 1.67
C LEU A 332 -11.41 -3.37 3.10
N THR A 333 -12.52 -3.42 3.85
CA THR A 333 -12.52 -2.92 5.23
C THR A 333 -11.65 -3.75 6.18
N MET A 334 -11.56 -5.08 6.01
CA MET A 334 -10.63 -5.91 6.80
C MET A 334 -9.17 -5.55 6.48
N VAL A 335 -8.84 -5.34 5.20
CA VAL A 335 -7.52 -4.88 4.78
C VAL A 335 -7.16 -3.54 5.41
N CYS A 336 -8.09 -2.57 5.41
CA CYS A 336 -7.85 -1.28 6.05
C CYS A 336 -7.50 -1.43 7.54
N CYS A 337 -8.22 -2.28 8.29
CA CYS A 337 -7.88 -2.57 9.69
C CYS A 337 -6.48 -3.18 9.84
N GLN A 338 -6.09 -4.11 8.97
CA GLN A 338 -4.76 -4.71 9.00
C GLN A 338 -3.66 -3.67 8.76
N VAL A 339 -3.84 -2.78 7.78
CA VAL A 339 -2.88 -1.70 7.48
C VAL A 339 -2.74 -0.75 8.66
N MET A 340 -3.83 -0.40 9.36
CA MET A 340 -3.77 0.42 10.57
C MET A 340 -2.99 -0.27 11.69
N GLY A 341 -3.15 -1.58 11.86
CA GLY A 341 -2.36 -2.39 12.80
C GLY A 341 -0.87 -2.44 12.43
N ASN A 342 -0.57 -2.65 11.15
CA ASN A 342 0.79 -2.62 10.62
C ASN A 342 1.47 -1.27 10.86
N ASN A 343 0.74 -0.16 10.67
CA ASN A 343 1.23 1.18 10.93
C ASN A 343 1.63 1.38 12.41
N ALA A 344 0.84 0.85 13.34
CA ALA A 344 1.20 0.88 14.76
C ALA A 344 2.49 0.09 15.03
N ALA A 345 2.64 -1.11 14.45
CA ALA A 345 3.85 -1.92 14.58
C ALA A 345 5.09 -1.20 14.01
N ILE A 346 4.97 -0.59 12.83
CA ILE A 346 6.04 0.20 12.19
C ILE A 346 6.42 1.41 13.06
N SER A 347 5.43 2.14 13.58
CA SER A 347 5.67 3.31 14.45
C SER A 347 6.44 2.90 15.71
N ILE A 348 6.04 1.78 16.33
CA ILE A 348 6.75 1.23 17.49
C ILE A 348 8.18 0.85 17.08
N GLY A 349 8.37 0.04 16.02
CA GLY A 349 9.71 -0.36 15.56
C GLY A 349 10.63 0.80 15.19
N GLY A 350 10.10 1.83 14.54
CA GLY A 350 10.82 3.06 14.21
C GLY A 350 11.34 3.78 15.46
N SER A 351 10.56 3.80 16.54
CA SER A 351 10.94 4.44 17.81
C SER A 351 12.05 3.73 18.58
N GLN A 352 12.36 2.47 18.27
CA GLN A 352 13.29 1.64 19.06
C GLN A 352 14.75 1.71 18.57
N GLY A 353 15.14 2.77 17.87
CA GLY A 353 16.53 3.00 17.48
C GLY A 353 17.45 3.20 18.69
N ASN A 354 18.66 2.65 18.65
CA ASN A 354 19.66 2.85 19.69
C ASN A 354 21.02 3.19 19.07
N PHE A 355 21.55 4.37 19.43
CA PHE A 355 22.84 4.84 18.92
C PHE A 355 22.91 4.78 17.39
N GLU A 356 23.91 4.14 16.80
CA GLU A 356 24.15 4.16 15.35
C GLU A 356 23.26 3.22 14.52
N LEU A 357 22.38 2.41 15.13
CA LEU A 357 21.61 1.42 14.38
C LEU A 357 20.21 1.14 14.95
N ASN A 358 19.18 1.27 14.12
CA ASN A 358 17.87 0.65 14.41
C ASN A 358 17.89 -0.83 13.98
N VAL A 359 17.57 -1.73 14.90
CA VAL A 359 17.57 -3.19 14.69
C VAL A 359 16.17 -3.80 14.62
N PHE A 360 15.18 -3.05 14.14
CA PHE A 360 13.84 -3.54 13.83
C PHE A 360 13.58 -3.64 12.32
N LYS A 361 14.65 -3.62 11.51
CA LYS A 361 14.58 -3.43 10.06
C LYS A 361 13.71 -4.49 9.35
N PRO A 362 13.88 -5.81 9.57
CA PRO A 362 13.05 -6.82 8.91
C PRO A 362 11.55 -6.70 9.24
N MET A 363 11.21 -6.36 10.48
CA MET A 363 9.82 -6.20 10.90
C MET A 363 9.18 -4.97 10.26
N ILE A 364 9.88 -3.84 10.24
CA ILE A 364 9.40 -2.60 9.61
C ILE A 364 9.08 -2.86 8.13
N ILE A 365 10.04 -3.42 7.38
CA ILE A 365 9.86 -3.59 5.94
C ILE A 365 8.82 -4.66 5.60
N HIS A 366 8.71 -5.72 6.41
CA HIS A 366 7.64 -6.70 6.27
C HIS A 366 6.25 -6.05 6.33
N ASN A 367 6.01 -5.22 7.34
CA ASN A 367 4.73 -4.55 7.52
C ASN A 367 4.44 -3.51 6.42
N ILE A 368 5.46 -2.81 5.95
CA ILE A 368 5.35 -1.87 4.81
C ILE A 368 4.92 -2.63 3.54
N LEU A 369 5.66 -3.67 3.17
CA LEU A 369 5.43 -4.43 1.95
C LEU A 369 4.10 -5.21 1.98
N GLN A 370 3.72 -5.75 3.15
CA GLN A 370 2.42 -6.36 3.32
C GLN A 370 1.30 -5.33 3.11
N SER A 371 1.41 -4.14 3.71
CA SER A 371 0.42 -3.08 3.56
C SER A 371 0.29 -2.62 2.11
N ILE A 372 1.41 -2.43 1.41
CA ILE A 372 1.44 -2.09 -0.03
C ILE A 372 0.72 -3.17 -0.84
N THR A 373 1.03 -4.45 -0.62
CA THR A 373 0.41 -5.57 -1.34
C THR A 373 -1.10 -5.61 -1.10
N LEU A 374 -1.54 -5.61 0.16
CA LEU A 374 -2.95 -5.69 0.51
C LEU A 374 -3.75 -4.51 -0.03
N LEU A 375 -3.23 -3.28 0.06
CA LEU A 375 -3.90 -2.10 -0.50
C LEU A 375 -3.96 -2.16 -2.02
N SER A 376 -2.88 -2.57 -2.68
CA SER A 376 -2.84 -2.69 -4.15
C SER A 376 -3.87 -3.68 -4.66
N ASP A 377 -3.90 -4.87 -4.06
CA ASP A 377 -4.78 -5.96 -4.47
C ASP A 377 -6.24 -5.67 -4.15
N SER A 378 -6.52 -5.14 -2.96
CA SER A 378 -7.88 -4.78 -2.56
C SER A 378 -8.44 -3.60 -3.35
N CYS A 379 -7.64 -2.57 -3.67
CA CYS A 379 -8.07 -1.48 -4.55
C CYS A 379 -8.43 -1.99 -5.95
N LYS A 380 -7.57 -2.87 -6.51
CA LYS A 380 -7.81 -3.49 -7.81
C LYS A 380 -9.09 -4.33 -7.80
N SER A 381 -9.22 -5.25 -6.83
CA SER A 381 -10.38 -6.12 -6.71
C SER A 381 -11.67 -5.33 -6.47
N PHE A 382 -11.63 -4.31 -5.61
CA PHE A 382 -12.81 -3.48 -5.33
C PHE A 382 -13.22 -2.64 -6.55
N ALA A 383 -12.26 -2.14 -7.32
CA ALA A 383 -12.54 -1.47 -8.58
C ALA A 383 -13.23 -2.42 -9.57
N ASP A 384 -12.59 -3.56 -9.84
CA ASP A 384 -12.96 -4.49 -10.91
C ASP A 384 -14.28 -5.24 -10.59
N ASN A 385 -14.45 -5.69 -9.34
CA ASN A 385 -15.54 -6.56 -8.93
C ASN A 385 -16.67 -5.85 -8.16
N CYS A 386 -16.56 -4.55 -7.90
CA CYS A 386 -17.61 -3.79 -7.23
C CYS A 386 -17.90 -2.47 -7.95
N VAL A 387 -16.95 -1.53 -7.95
CA VAL A 387 -17.18 -0.15 -8.40
C VAL A 387 -17.67 -0.06 -9.85
N ILE A 388 -17.06 -0.81 -10.78
CA ILE A 388 -17.44 -0.78 -12.20
C ILE A 388 -18.94 -1.08 -12.39
N GLY A 389 -19.47 -2.04 -11.63
CA GLY A 389 -20.85 -2.50 -11.79
C GLY A 389 -21.86 -1.87 -10.83
N ILE A 390 -21.49 -0.83 -10.06
CA ILE A 390 -22.45 -0.09 -9.23
C ILE A 390 -23.50 0.56 -10.13
N THR A 391 -24.78 0.40 -9.80
CA THR A 391 -25.89 1.13 -10.44
C THR A 391 -26.76 1.83 -9.41
N ALA A 392 -27.29 3.00 -9.74
CA ALA A 392 -28.21 3.74 -8.88
C ALA A 392 -29.64 3.20 -8.96
N ASN A 393 -30.26 2.94 -7.81
CA ASN A 393 -31.69 2.62 -7.73
C ASN A 393 -32.51 3.92 -7.69
N LYS A 394 -32.81 4.45 -8.89
CA LYS A 394 -33.48 5.75 -9.05
C LYS A 394 -34.85 5.80 -8.37
N GLU A 395 -35.61 4.71 -8.39
CA GLU A 395 -36.91 4.65 -7.73
C GLU A 395 -36.77 4.83 -6.21
N LYS A 396 -35.83 4.09 -5.60
CA LYS A 396 -35.59 4.18 -4.15
C LYS A 396 -35.03 5.54 -3.74
N ILE A 397 -34.11 6.10 -4.55
CA ILE A 397 -33.56 7.44 -4.36
C ILE A 397 -34.67 8.50 -4.39
N ASN A 398 -35.52 8.48 -5.42
CA ASN A 398 -36.64 9.42 -5.54
C ASN A 398 -37.62 9.27 -4.37
N HIS A 399 -37.92 8.04 -3.97
CA HIS A 399 -38.77 7.78 -2.82
C HIS A 399 -38.22 8.38 -1.51
N HIS A 400 -36.91 8.28 -1.25
CA HIS A 400 -36.31 8.94 -0.09
C HIS A 400 -36.38 10.47 -0.19
N LEU A 401 -36.14 11.02 -1.38
CA LEU A 401 -36.16 12.45 -1.62
C LEU A 401 -37.57 13.04 -1.39
N GLU A 402 -38.62 12.37 -1.87
CA GLU A 402 -40.00 12.81 -1.71
C GLU A 402 -40.52 12.71 -0.26
N ASN A 403 -40.03 11.72 0.49
CA ASN A 403 -40.46 11.51 1.87
C ASN A 403 -39.67 12.32 2.90
N SER A 404 -38.53 12.90 2.51
CA SER A 404 -37.72 13.62 3.47
C SER A 404 -38.34 14.97 3.86
N LEU A 405 -38.38 15.23 5.17
CA LEU A 405 -38.88 16.49 5.71
C LEU A 405 -37.86 17.64 5.59
N MET A 406 -36.62 17.36 5.18
CA MET A 406 -35.55 18.37 5.11
C MET A 406 -35.62 19.24 3.84
N LEU A 407 -36.42 18.87 2.84
CA LEU A 407 -36.69 19.72 1.68
C LEU A 407 -37.41 21.03 2.09
N VAL A 408 -37.99 21.07 3.28
CA VAL A 408 -38.63 22.25 3.86
C VAL A 408 -37.68 23.45 3.95
N THR A 409 -36.36 23.21 4.01
CA THR A 409 -35.33 24.24 4.05
C THR A 409 -35.36 25.17 2.83
N ALA A 410 -35.82 24.70 1.66
CA ALA A 410 -36.06 25.55 0.50
C ALA A 410 -37.14 26.62 0.74
N LEU A 411 -38.06 26.40 1.69
CA LEU A 411 -39.15 27.32 1.98
C LEU A 411 -38.73 28.48 2.90
N ASN A 412 -37.60 28.36 3.61
CA ASN A 412 -37.18 29.35 4.62
C ASN A 412 -37.10 30.78 4.07
N SER A 413 -36.56 30.96 2.85
CA SER A 413 -36.43 32.27 2.20
C SER A 413 -37.75 32.84 1.66
N HIS A 414 -38.82 32.04 1.63
CA HIS A 414 -40.11 32.43 1.04
C HIS A 414 -41.20 32.64 2.09
N ILE A 415 -41.25 31.78 3.11
CA ILE A 415 -42.29 31.82 4.15
C ILE A 415 -41.73 32.04 5.56
N GLY A 416 -40.40 32.12 5.73
CA GLY A 416 -39.73 32.27 7.01
C GLY A 416 -39.56 30.95 7.77
N TYR A 417 -38.52 30.90 8.62
CA TYR A 417 -38.12 29.69 9.36
C TYR A 417 -39.25 29.10 10.21
N ASP A 418 -39.96 29.94 10.98
CA ASP A 418 -41.01 29.46 11.89
C ASP A 418 -42.18 28.78 11.15
N ASN A 419 -42.51 29.26 9.94
CA ASN A 419 -43.57 28.66 9.13
C ASN A 419 -43.10 27.37 8.47
N ALA A 420 -41.87 27.33 7.95
CA ALA A 420 -41.25 26.09 7.47
C ALA A 420 -41.19 25.02 8.57
N ALA A 421 -40.79 25.39 9.78
CA ALA A 421 -40.75 24.49 10.93
C ALA A 421 -42.14 23.95 11.30
N LYS A 422 -43.20 24.78 11.22
CA LYS A 422 -44.59 24.31 11.41
C LYS A 422 -45.00 23.28 10.36
N ILE A 423 -44.65 23.49 9.09
CA ILE A 423 -44.94 22.53 8.01
C ILE A 423 -44.25 21.19 8.30
N ALA A 424 -42.95 21.22 8.63
CA ALA A 424 -42.19 19.99 8.92
C ALA A 424 -42.72 19.26 10.16
N LYS A 425 -43.04 20.00 11.23
CA LYS A 425 -43.62 19.42 12.45
C LYS A 425 -44.97 18.78 12.18
N ASN A 426 -45.87 19.48 11.50
CA ASN A 426 -47.18 18.93 11.14
C ASN A 426 -47.06 17.72 10.21
N ALA A 427 -46.10 17.74 9.28
CA ALA A 427 -45.82 16.61 8.39
C ALA A 427 -45.38 15.38 9.18
N HIS A 428 -44.48 15.56 10.15
CA HIS A 428 -44.02 14.48 11.03
C HIS A 428 -45.16 13.94 11.91
N ASP A 429 -45.84 14.82 12.64
CA ASP A 429 -46.86 14.45 13.64
C ASP A 429 -48.04 13.71 13.01
N ASN A 430 -48.36 14.00 11.73
CA ASN A 430 -49.49 13.41 11.01
C ASN A 430 -49.09 12.41 9.92
N ASN A 431 -47.80 12.06 9.81
CA ASN A 431 -47.27 11.16 8.78
C ASN A 431 -47.65 11.58 7.35
N LEU A 432 -47.47 12.87 7.05
CA LEU A 432 -47.73 13.49 5.76
C LEU A 432 -46.40 13.83 5.06
N THR A 433 -46.45 13.97 3.75
CA THR A 433 -45.38 14.67 3.00
C THR A 433 -45.37 16.16 3.33
N LEU A 434 -44.24 16.84 3.11
CA LEU A 434 -44.18 18.30 3.23
C LEU A 434 -45.22 19.01 2.35
N ARG A 435 -45.46 18.48 1.15
CA ARG A 435 -46.47 19.00 0.21
C ARG A 435 -47.86 18.95 0.82
N GLN A 436 -48.26 17.78 1.33
CA GLN A 436 -49.57 17.59 1.97
C GLN A 436 -49.72 18.52 3.17
N SER A 437 -48.69 18.59 4.03
CA SER A 437 -48.70 19.46 5.20
C SER A 437 -48.79 20.96 4.85
N ALA A 438 -48.05 21.42 3.83
CA ALA A 438 -48.09 22.82 3.39
C ALA A 438 -49.46 23.24 2.85
N ILE A 439 -50.14 22.33 2.13
CA ILE A 439 -51.49 22.53 1.60
C ILE A 439 -52.52 22.49 2.72
N GLU A 440 -52.41 21.52 3.64
CA GLU A 440 -53.32 21.36 4.78
C GLU A 440 -53.31 22.58 5.71
N LEU A 441 -52.11 23.10 6.01
CA LEU A 441 -51.93 24.32 6.80
C LEU A 441 -52.28 25.60 6.02
N LYS A 442 -52.68 25.49 4.75
CA LYS A 442 -52.99 26.61 3.84
C LYS A 442 -51.85 27.62 3.73
N MET A 443 -50.61 27.15 3.87
CA MET A 443 -49.41 27.98 3.78
C MET A 443 -48.90 28.11 2.35
N LEU A 444 -49.11 27.08 1.52
CA LEU A 444 -48.76 27.07 0.11
C LEU A 444 -49.79 26.29 -0.69
N THR A 445 -50.03 26.72 -1.93
CA THR A 445 -50.71 25.93 -2.95
C THR A 445 -49.79 24.86 -3.52
N ASN A 446 -50.37 23.91 -4.27
CA ASN A 446 -49.59 22.86 -4.92
C ASN A 446 -48.60 23.40 -5.96
N ASP A 447 -49.01 24.44 -6.71
CA ASP A 447 -48.18 25.07 -7.74
C ASP A 447 -47.05 25.90 -7.13
N GLU A 448 -47.33 26.63 -6.05
CA GLU A 448 -46.29 27.33 -5.28
C GLU A 448 -45.27 26.31 -4.74
N PHE A 449 -45.72 25.21 -4.12
CA PHE A 449 -44.81 24.18 -3.61
C PHE A 449 -43.92 23.62 -4.73
N ASN A 450 -44.47 23.33 -5.91
CA ASN A 450 -43.71 22.88 -7.08
C ASN A 450 -42.66 23.88 -7.55
N SER A 451 -43.00 25.17 -7.53
CA SER A 451 -42.07 26.23 -7.96
C SER A 451 -40.97 26.51 -6.94
N LEU A 452 -41.22 26.27 -5.66
CA LEU A 452 -40.31 26.61 -4.56
C LEU A 452 -39.41 25.44 -4.15
N VAL A 453 -39.94 24.21 -4.17
CA VAL A 453 -39.23 23.00 -3.71
C VAL A 453 -38.80 22.19 -4.92
N ILE A 454 -37.71 22.61 -5.54
CA ILE A 454 -37.08 21.95 -6.70
C ILE A 454 -35.78 21.31 -6.21
N PRO A 455 -35.73 19.99 -5.92
CA PRO A 455 -34.55 19.36 -5.32
C PRO A 455 -33.26 19.57 -6.12
N LYS A 456 -33.36 19.62 -7.46
CA LYS A 456 -32.23 19.89 -8.35
C LYS A 456 -31.60 21.26 -8.12
N ASP A 457 -32.39 22.25 -7.71
CA ASP A 457 -31.91 23.61 -7.44
C ASP A 457 -31.42 23.77 -6.00
N MET A 458 -31.47 22.70 -5.19
CA MET A 458 -31.00 22.64 -3.81
C MET A 458 -29.62 21.99 -3.66
N THR A 459 -28.98 21.59 -4.77
CA THR A 459 -27.69 20.89 -4.76
C THR A 459 -26.48 21.80 -5.02
N GLY A 460 -26.60 23.12 -4.91
CA GLY A 460 -25.52 24.07 -5.18
C GLY A 460 -25.85 25.51 -4.81
N HIS A 461 -24.91 26.43 -5.03
CA HIS A 461 -25.17 27.86 -4.88
C HIS A 461 -26.18 28.34 -5.93
N LYS A 462 -27.09 29.22 -5.52
CA LYS A 462 -27.99 29.96 -6.41
C LYS A 462 -27.35 31.23 -6.90
#